data_AF-A0A9W8TPT5-F1
#
_entry.id   AF-A0A9W8TPT5-F1
#
_cell.length_a   1.000
_cell.length_b   1.000
_cell.length_c   1.000
_cell.angle_alpha   90.00
_cell.angle_beta   90.00
_cell.angle_gamma   90.00
#
_symmetry.space_group_name_H-M   'P 1'
#
loop_
_entity.id
_entity.type
_entity.pdbx_description
1 polymer ?
#
loop_
_entity_poly.entity_id
_entity_poly.type
_entity_poly.pdbx_seq_one_letter_code
_entity_poly.pdbx_strand_id
1 'polypeptide(L)'
;MNHVYTPGAQKLTEVISGLFEYRTESGANGPGRRITPIQDHEPARRQALFSLLSPSDSRRPAQPCEPQNLAPIYAIHYRNLYFGRGGQAILTVITWKVFGGYAATSTATQPLTFATYRTLFADSGPSVTSTANLLHDFIKFRCLASKWASICLIYSLLLILAFPTLVSSSTGYTTLSEAFISIDDNTLVPISDLTVNYAYTTWNYSNRTHTFEEIEQQGTCLPSKDRYLWGVSFLQVFSLFISLAFWAITCLALALSSYAHQNVIDAKNPQGYQAMGILVRRIDEQLTESGIKTSTTSDQELRSVIKAELGGGSIKFDASGQARTFRQWLAAERQWFIGLCVSTAGALTFFITGIMWTNGSTAPWCWLFFPLFYLSLGTFYAIVAGHSLGSRLFLIILWTASGVGITLLDIFLPFPYFIFKA
;
A
#
# COMPACT_ATOMS: atom_id res chain seq x y z
N MET A 1 -19.84 -1.94 36.69
CA MET A 1 -18.83 -2.54 35.79
C MET A 1 -18.04 -1.40 35.19
N ASN A 2 -16.84 -1.15 35.72
CA ASN A 2 -16.02 0.01 35.38
C ASN A 2 -15.08 -0.36 34.22
N HIS A 3 -15.18 0.36 33.10
CA HIS A 3 -14.23 0.27 32.01
C HIS A 3 -12.95 1.00 32.40
N VAL A 4 -11.88 0.24 32.54
CA VAL A 4 -10.51 0.73 32.76
C VAL A 4 -9.98 1.24 31.41
N TYR A 5 -9.76 2.55 31.32
CA TYR A 5 -9.05 3.20 30.22
C TYR A 5 -7.55 2.90 30.34
N THR A 6 -6.94 2.27 29.33
CA THR A 6 -5.50 1.99 29.29
C THR A 6 -4.73 3.17 28.67
N PRO A 7 -3.72 3.75 29.36
CA PRO A 7 -2.98 4.94 28.94
C PRO A 7 -1.89 4.67 27.87
N GLY A 8 -2.00 3.56 27.12
CA GLY A 8 -0.94 3.09 26.22
C GLY A 8 -0.81 3.87 24.89
N ALA A 9 -1.85 4.61 24.49
CA ALA A 9 -1.87 5.25 23.17
C ALA A 9 -1.03 6.54 23.08
N GLN A 10 -0.86 7.29 24.18
CA GLN A 10 -0.05 8.52 24.19
C GLN A 10 1.46 8.23 24.14
N LYS A 11 1.91 7.11 24.70
CA LYS A 11 3.33 6.73 24.71
C LYS A 11 3.86 6.31 23.34
N LEU A 12 2.97 5.92 22.42
CA LEU A 12 3.33 5.53 21.06
C LEU A 12 3.63 6.75 20.16
N THR A 13 3.00 7.89 20.45
CA THR A 13 3.24 9.14 19.72
C THR A 13 4.59 9.75 20.08
N GLU A 14 5.00 9.70 21.35
CA GLU A 14 6.34 10.15 21.79
C GLU A 14 7.49 9.33 21.19
N VAL A 15 7.32 8.01 21.05
CA VAL A 15 8.37 7.13 20.49
C VAL A 15 8.55 7.37 18.99
N ILE A 16 7.49 7.69 18.26
CA ILE A 16 7.56 8.00 16.83
C ILE A 16 8.14 9.41 16.61
N SER A 17 7.84 10.38 17.50
CA SER A 17 8.44 11.71 17.47
C SER A 17 9.95 11.70 17.79
N GLY A 18 10.40 10.83 18.71
CA GLY A 18 11.81 10.71 19.07
C GLY A 18 12.71 10.06 17.99
N LEU A 19 12.15 9.37 17.01
CA LEU A 19 12.91 8.74 15.92
C LEU A 19 13.22 9.67 14.73
N PHE A 20 12.65 10.89 14.71
CA PHE A 20 12.86 11.89 13.65
C PHE A 20 13.60 13.15 14.12
N GLU A 21 14.16 13.15 15.32
CA GLU A 21 14.91 14.31 15.83
C GLU A 21 16.33 14.33 15.25
N TYR A 22 16.47 15.06 14.14
CA TYR A 22 17.74 15.37 13.50
C TYR A 22 18.60 16.17 14.48
N ARG A 23 19.69 15.56 14.96
CA ARG A 23 20.74 16.19 15.77
C ARG A 23 21.30 17.41 15.03
N THR A 24 20.87 18.60 15.42
CA THR A 24 21.59 19.84 15.16
C THR A 24 22.34 20.22 16.43
N GLU A 25 23.66 20.33 16.30
CA GLU A 25 24.57 20.70 17.38
C GLU A 25 24.28 22.12 17.85
N SER A 26 24.00 22.29 19.16
CA SER A 26 23.93 23.61 19.79
C SER A 26 25.30 24.01 20.33
N GLY A 27 25.78 25.19 19.93
CA GLY A 27 26.84 25.92 20.59
C GLY A 27 26.36 27.27 21.11
N ALA A 28 26.50 27.45 22.43
CA ALA A 28 26.75 28.68 23.17
C ALA A 28 25.66 29.77 23.36
N ASN A 29 25.13 29.80 24.60
CA ASN A 29 25.06 30.90 25.58
C ASN A 29 24.74 32.36 25.14
N GLY A 30 23.66 32.91 25.72
CA GLY A 30 23.47 34.35 25.93
C GLY A 30 22.05 34.71 26.46
N PRO A 31 21.90 35.47 27.57
CA PRO A 31 20.62 35.60 28.26
C PRO A 31 19.78 36.82 27.85
N GLY A 32 18.46 36.64 27.90
CA GLY A 32 17.50 37.69 28.25
C GLY A 32 17.00 38.60 27.14
N ARG A 33 15.85 38.27 26.53
CA ARG A 33 14.96 39.27 25.94
C ARG A 33 13.49 38.89 26.09
N ARG A 34 12.73 39.85 26.60
CA ARG A 34 11.29 39.87 26.88
C ARG A 34 10.53 39.79 25.56
N ILE A 35 9.68 38.78 25.38
CA ILE A 35 8.84 38.58 24.19
C ILE A 35 7.55 39.41 24.35
N THR A 36 7.37 40.41 23.51
CA THR A 36 6.06 41.01 23.20
C THR A 36 5.39 40.20 22.09
N PRO A 37 4.06 40.06 22.09
CA PRO A 37 3.35 39.30 21.07
C PRO A 37 3.44 40.00 19.72
N ILE A 38 3.95 39.28 18.72
CA ILE A 38 3.93 39.67 17.31
C ILE A 38 2.52 39.41 16.79
N GLN A 39 1.90 40.47 16.28
CA GLN A 39 0.59 40.45 15.66
C GLN A 39 0.81 40.22 14.16
N ASP A 40 0.56 38.99 13.71
CA ASP A 40 0.78 38.56 12.32
C ASP A 40 -0.22 39.20 11.35
N HIS A 41 0.18 40.31 10.74
CA HIS A 41 -0.37 40.79 9.48
C HIS A 41 0.36 40.12 8.29
N GLU A 42 0.13 38.82 8.06
CA GLU A 42 0.76 38.09 6.94
C GLU A 42 -0.14 37.22 6.04
N PRO A 43 -1.48 37.44 5.88
CA PRO A 43 -2.22 36.83 4.78
C PRO A 43 -2.22 37.67 3.48
N ALA A 44 -2.03 39.00 3.56
CA ALA A 44 -2.15 39.88 2.38
C ALA A 44 -0.91 39.88 1.46
N ARG A 45 0.29 39.65 2.01
CA ARG A 45 1.54 39.74 1.25
C ARG A 45 1.84 38.50 0.40
N ARG A 46 1.33 37.33 0.81
CA ARG A 46 1.45 36.08 0.03
C ARG A 46 0.53 36.06 -1.19
N GLN A 47 -0.63 36.71 -1.14
CA GLN A 47 -1.50 36.84 -2.32
C GLN A 47 -0.89 37.78 -3.38
N ALA A 48 -0.26 38.88 -2.98
CA ALA A 48 0.39 39.80 -3.91
C ALA A 48 1.65 39.22 -4.60
N LEU A 49 2.36 38.29 -3.95
CA LEU A 49 3.55 37.66 -4.53
C LEU A 49 3.18 36.55 -5.55
N PHE A 50 2.05 35.88 -5.36
CA PHE A 50 1.58 34.84 -6.29
C PHE A 50 1.06 35.43 -7.61
N SER A 51 0.52 36.64 -7.59
CA SER A 51 0.11 37.38 -8.79
C SER A 51 1.27 37.89 -9.65
N LEU A 52 2.50 37.96 -9.12
CA LEU A 52 3.67 38.49 -9.86
C LEU A 52 4.53 37.40 -10.51
N LEU A 53 4.30 36.12 -10.21
CA LEU A 53 5.15 35.01 -10.68
C LEU A 53 4.49 34.09 -11.72
N SER A 54 3.31 34.45 -12.24
CA SER A 54 2.71 33.75 -13.38
C SER A 54 2.58 34.72 -14.56
N PRO A 55 3.55 34.75 -15.50
CA PRO A 55 3.35 35.40 -16.78
C PRO A 55 2.26 34.59 -17.50
N SER A 56 1.07 35.17 -17.60
CA SER A 56 -0.03 34.62 -18.37
C SER A 56 0.36 34.62 -19.84
N ASP A 57 0.81 33.46 -20.33
CA ASP A 57 0.96 33.19 -21.76
C ASP A 57 -0.45 33.17 -22.39
N SER A 58 -0.87 34.30 -22.93
CA SER A 58 -2.24 34.62 -23.38
C SER A 58 -2.66 33.95 -24.69
N ARG A 59 -2.01 32.86 -25.11
CA ARG A 59 -2.28 32.17 -26.38
C ARG A 59 -2.58 30.69 -26.27
N ARG A 60 -3.01 30.19 -25.11
CA ARG A 60 -3.65 28.87 -25.07
C ARG A 60 -5.17 29.04 -25.18
N PRO A 61 -5.83 28.40 -26.17
CA PRO A 61 -7.27 28.42 -26.25
C PRO A 61 -7.86 27.91 -24.94
N ALA A 62 -8.89 28.59 -24.44
CA ALA A 62 -9.57 28.25 -23.20
C ALA A 62 -10.08 26.80 -23.28
N GLN A 63 -9.59 25.96 -22.38
CA GLN A 63 -10.02 24.57 -22.32
C GLN A 63 -11.45 24.53 -21.75
N PRO A 64 -12.43 23.91 -22.42
CA PRO A 64 -13.82 23.93 -21.99
C PRO A 64 -13.99 23.28 -20.62
N CYS A 65 -14.62 24.01 -19.70
CA CYS A 65 -14.87 23.57 -18.32
C CYS A 65 -16.09 22.61 -18.31
N GLU A 66 -15.83 21.31 -18.21
CA GLU A 66 -16.85 20.25 -18.29
C GLU A 66 -17.60 20.09 -16.95
N PRO A 67 -18.95 20.01 -16.94
CA PRO A 67 -19.72 19.87 -15.71
C PRO A 67 -19.53 18.48 -15.09
N GLN A 68 -19.06 18.42 -13.85
CA GLN A 68 -18.83 17.16 -13.11
C GLN A 68 -19.69 17.03 -11.86
N ASN A 69 -20.12 15.80 -11.58
CA ASN A 69 -21.02 15.44 -10.48
C ASN A 69 -20.36 15.62 -9.11
N LEU A 70 -21.01 16.38 -8.21
CA LEU A 70 -20.57 16.60 -6.83
C LEU A 70 -20.71 15.33 -5.99
N ALA A 71 -19.65 14.99 -5.24
CA ALA A 71 -19.68 13.96 -4.20
C ALA A 71 -19.66 14.61 -2.80
N PRO A 72 -20.51 14.16 -1.87
CA PRO A 72 -20.67 14.81 -0.56
C PRO A 72 -19.55 14.53 0.45
N ILE A 73 -19.33 15.47 1.38
CA ILE A 73 -18.24 15.50 2.38
C ILE A 73 -18.21 14.28 3.32
N TYR A 74 -19.35 13.63 3.58
CA TYR A 74 -19.36 12.40 4.38
C TYR A 74 -18.43 11.33 3.77
N ALA A 75 -18.15 11.38 2.45
CA ALA A 75 -17.37 10.43 1.65
C ALA A 75 -16.02 10.02 2.25
N ILE A 76 -15.42 10.91 3.04
CA ILE A 76 -14.04 10.84 3.52
C ILE A 76 -13.87 9.79 4.61
N HIS A 77 -14.75 9.84 5.61
CA HIS A 77 -14.53 9.13 6.87
C HIS A 77 -14.60 7.62 6.67
N TYR A 78 -15.56 7.17 5.87
CA TYR A 78 -15.66 5.75 5.54
C TYR A 78 -14.54 5.32 4.59
N ARG A 79 -14.07 6.18 3.67
CA ARG A 79 -13.00 5.78 2.74
C ARG A 79 -11.68 5.49 3.44
N ASN A 80 -11.21 6.39 4.30
CA ASN A 80 -9.96 6.19 5.03
C ASN A 80 -10.06 5.01 6.02
N LEU A 81 -11.24 4.80 6.59
CA LEU A 81 -11.50 3.68 7.49
C LEU A 81 -11.48 2.34 6.74
N TYR A 82 -12.22 2.21 5.63
CA TYR A 82 -12.32 0.95 4.90
C TYR A 82 -11.10 0.67 4.01
N PHE A 83 -10.68 1.61 3.17
CA PHE A 83 -9.59 1.38 2.24
C PHE A 83 -8.22 1.50 2.91
N GLY A 84 -8.02 2.52 3.75
CA GLY A 84 -6.76 2.72 4.47
C GLY A 84 -6.53 1.64 5.51
N ARG A 85 -7.37 1.62 6.56
CA ARG A 85 -7.17 0.67 7.69
C ARG A 85 -7.57 -0.76 7.34
N GLY A 86 -8.63 -0.97 6.56
CA GLY A 86 -9.02 -2.30 6.11
C GLY A 86 -7.95 -2.93 5.20
N GLY A 87 -7.41 -2.16 4.25
CA GLY A 87 -6.29 -2.61 3.43
C GLY A 87 -5.04 -2.94 4.27
N GLN A 88 -4.70 -2.09 5.23
CA GLN A 88 -3.60 -2.35 6.17
C GLN A 88 -3.81 -3.67 6.94
N ALA A 89 -5.00 -3.91 7.47
CA ALA A 89 -5.31 -5.13 8.21
C ALA A 89 -5.15 -6.39 7.32
N ILE A 90 -5.64 -6.34 6.08
CA ILE A 90 -5.51 -7.45 5.12
C ILE A 90 -4.03 -7.71 4.80
N LEU A 91 -3.26 -6.68 4.46
CA LEU A 91 -1.82 -6.81 4.19
C LEU A 91 -1.09 -7.41 5.39
N THR A 92 -1.41 -6.96 6.60
CA THR A 92 -0.80 -7.47 7.83
C THR A 92 -1.11 -8.95 8.05
N VAL A 93 -2.37 -9.38 7.87
CA VAL A 93 -2.77 -10.79 8.02
C VAL A 93 -2.05 -11.68 7.00
N ILE A 94 -1.98 -11.25 5.73
CA ILE A 94 -1.30 -12.02 4.68
C ILE A 94 0.21 -12.12 4.99
N THR A 95 0.86 -10.99 5.26
CA THR A 95 2.29 -10.98 5.60
C THR A 95 2.56 -11.84 6.84
N TRP A 96 1.71 -11.78 7.87
CA TRP A 96 1.85 -12.59 9.07
C TRP A 96 1.80 -14.10 8.78
N LYS A 97 0.82 -14.54 7.98
CA LYS A 97 0.67 -15.96 7.62
C LYS A 97 1.85 -16.47 6.80
N VAL A 98 2.27 -15.72 5.78
CA VAL A 98 3.43 -16.05 4.94
C VAL A 98 4.69 -16.09 5.79
N PHE A 99 4.88 -15.08 6.65
CA PHE A 99 6.06 -14.97 7.46
C PHE A 99 6.13 -16.06 8.54
N GLY A 100 5.03 -16.39 9.21
CA GLY A 100 5.00 -17.48 10.18
C GLY A 100 5.36 -18.84 9.56
N GLY A 101 4.89 -19.11 8.33
CA GLY A 101 5.28 -20.31 7.58
C GLY A 101 6.78 -20.31 7.24
N TYR A 102 7.30 -19.19 6.72
CA TYR A 102 8.71 -19.06 6.39
C TYR A 102 9.60 -19.17 7.63
N ALA A 103 9.23 -18.51 8.74
CA ALA A 103 9.96 -18.53 9.99
C ALA A 103 10.06 -19.96 10.55
N ALA A 104 8.96 -20.71 10.57
CA ALA A 104 8.93 -22.12 10.99
C ALA A 104 9.83 -23.02 10.12
N THR A 105 9.96 -22.72 8.82
CA THR A 105 10.91 -23.45 7.97
C THR A 105 12.35 -23.01 8.18
N SER A 106 12.58 -21.72 8.43
CA SER A 106 13.92 -21.18 8.63
C SER A 106 14.56 -21.64 9.95
N THR A 107 13.75 -21.95 10.97
CA THR A 107 14.20 -22.46 12.27
C THR A 107 15.00 -23.76 12.21
N ALA A 108 14.83 -24.55 11.15
CA ALA A 108 15.66 -25.73 10.90
C ALA A 108 17.11 -25.36 10.58
N THR A 109 17.33 -24.22 9.93
CA THR A 109 18.65 -23.78 9.46
C THR A 109 19.29 -22.75 10.38
N GLN A 110 18.49 -21.84 10.95
CA GLN A 110 18.96 -20.83 11.88
C GLN A 110 18.02 -20.72 13.08
N PRO A 111 18.57 -20.62 14.29
CA PRO A 111 17.75 -20.50 15.49
C PRO A 111 17.02 -19.16 15.56
N LEU A 112 15.75 -19.20 15.99
CA LEU A 112 15.00 -17.99 16.36
C LEU A 112 15.20 -17.66 17.85
N THR A 113 15.15 -16.38 18.19
CA THR A 113 15.13 -15.93 19.60
C THR A 113 13.78 -16.26 20.25
N PHE A 114 13.77 -16.36 21.57
CA PHE A 114 12.54 -16.67 22.32
C PHE A 114 11.46 -15.60 22.12
N ALA A 115 11.86 -14.32 22.05
CA ALA A 115 10.94 -13.21 21.79
C ALA A 115 10.27 -13.31 20.41
N THR A 116 11.07 -13.55 19.36
CA THR A 116 10.56 -13.71 17.99
C THR A 116 9.66 -14.93 17.87
N TYR A 117 10.04 -16.06 18.46
CA TYR A 117 9.23 -17.27 18.47
C TYR A 117 7.88 -17.08 19.18
N ARG A 118 7.90 -16.49 20.38
CA ARG A 118 6.68 -16.17 21.13
C ARG A 118 5.75 -15.28 20.31
N THR A 119 6.30 -14.21 19.75
CA THR A 119 5.52 -13.22 18.99
C THR A 119 4.88 -13.86 17.76
N LEU A 120 5.59 -14.73 17.05
CA LEU A 120 5.10 -15.38 15.82
C LEU A 120 4.08 -16.50 16.05
N PHE A 121 4.30 -17.34 17.07
CA PHE A 121 3.58 -18.61 17.22
C PHE A 121 2.67 -18.68 18.44
N ALA A 122 2.98 -17.92 19.50
CA ALA A 122 2.22 -17.94 20.74
C ALA A 122 1.20 -16.80 20.84
N ASP A 123 1.52 -15.61 20.32
CA ASP A 123 0.57 -14.48 20.34
C ASP A 123 -0.57 -14.67 19.34
N SER A 124 -1.78 -14.25 19.74
CA SER A 124 -3.06 -14.55 19.08
C SER A 124 -3.27 -13.91 17.70
N GLY A 125 -2.28 -13.17 17.17
CA GLY A 125 -2.35 -12.61 15.83
C GLY A 125 -1.51 -11.35 15.60
N PRO A 126 -1.56 -10.83 14.37
CA PRO A 126 -0.83 -9.63 14.00
C PRO A 126 -1.41 -8.40 14.70
N SER A 127 -0.63 -7.79 15.59
CA SER A 127 -0.92 -6.47 16.17
C SER A 127 0.19 -5.49 15.81
N VAL A 128 -0.13 -4.19 15.74
CA VAL A 128 0.87 -3.15 15.41
C VAL A 128 2.07 -3.18 16.36
N THR A 129 1.83 -3.40 17.65
CA THR A 129 2.89 -3.53 18.66
C THR A 129 3.74 -4.79 18.43
N SER A 130 3.10 -5.92 18.13
CA SER A 130 3.80 -7.18 17.78
C SER A 130 4.67 -7.01 16.54
N THR A 131 4.14 -6.36 15.51
CA THR A 131 4.87 -6.03 14.27
C THR A 131 6.05 -5.10 14.53
N ALA A 132 5.88 -4.06 15.34
CA ALA A 132 6.96 -3.14 15.69
C ALA A 132 8.06 -3.80 16.52
N ASN A 133 7.68 -4.67 17.46
CA ASN A 133 8.63 -5.45 18.26
C ASN A 133 9.40 -6.44 17.39
N LEU A 134 8.73 -7.15 16.48
CA LEU A 134 9.40 -8.02 15.50
C LEU A 134 10.37 -7.22 14.62
N LEU A 135 9.97 -6.05 14.12
CA LEU A 135 10.83 -5.18 13.32
C LEU A 135 12.08 -4.78 14.10
N HIS A 136 11.91 -4.30 15.34
CA HIS A 136 13.01 -3.94 16.22
C HIS A 136 13.94 -5.14 16.49
N ASP A 137 13.37 -6.32 16.77
CA ASP A 137 14.15 -7.50 17.08
C ASP A 137 14.94 -8.03 15.87
N PHE A 138 14.38 -7.92 14.66
CA PHE A 138 15.09 -8.23 13.42
C PHE A 138 16.21 -7.24 13.10
N ILE A 139 16.00 -5.96 13.37
CA ILE A 139 17.03 -4.93 13.15
C ILE A 139 18.17 -5.08 14.17
N LYS A 140 17.85 -5.39 15.42
CA LYS A 140 18.82 -5.31 16.53
C LYS A 140 19.53 -6.61 16.86
N PHE A 141 18.85 -7.76 16.84
CA PHE A 141 19.38 -8.97 17.45
C PHE A 141 19.83 -10.01 16.42
N ARG A 142 18.96 -10.50 15.53
CA ARG A 142 19.32 -11.52 14.53
C ARG A 142 18.43 -11.45 13.28
N CYS A 143 19.07 -11.35 12.11
CA CYS A 143 18.43 -11.56 10.81
C CYS A 143 18.14 -13.06 10.59
N LEU A 144 17.12 -13.38 9.79
CA LEU A 144 16.83 -14.74 9.33
C LEU A 144 17.99 -15.30 8.50
N ALA A 145 17.95 -16.61 8.25
CA ALA A 145 18.95 -17.34 7.45
C ALA A 145 19.30 -16.68 6.13
N SER A 146 18.33 -16.02 5.52
CA SER A 146 18.54 -15.20 4.34
C SER A 146 18.50 -13.71 4.70
N LYS A 147 19.59 -13.00 4.36
CA LYS A 147 19.64 -11.52 4.37
C LYS A 147 18.52 -10.95 3.49
N TRP A 148 18.27 -11.58 2.34
CA TRP A 148 17.18 -11.18 1.45
C TRP A 148 15.81 -11.32 2.10
N ALA A 149 15.54 -12.45 2.77
CA ALA A 149 14.26 -12.62 3.47
C ALA A 149 14.05 -11.58 4.58
N SER A 150 15.12 -11.20 5.28
CA SER A 150 15.07 -10.16 6.31
C SER A 150 14.76 -8.79 5.71
N ILE A 151 15.42 -8.40 4.60
CA ILE A 151 15.13 -7.13 3.89
C ILE A 151 13.69 -7.11 3.38
N CYS A 152 13.25 -8.20 2.76
CA CYS A 152 11.90 -8.42 2.27
C CYS A 152 10.83 -8.25 3.37
N LEU A 153 11.10 -8.80 4.55
CA LEU A 153 10.24 -8.67 5.71
C LEU A 153 10.19 -7.22 6.21
N ILE A 154 11.35 -6.59 6.41
CA ILE A 154 11.45 -5.20 6.86
C ILE A 154 10.70 -4.28 5.91
N TYR A 155 10.91 -4.44 4.60
CA TYR A 155 10.17 -3.72 3.57
C TYR A 155 8.66 -3.90 3.72
N SER A 156 8.19 -5.14 3.91
CA SER A 156 6.77 -5.44 4.05
C SER A 156 6.17 -4.77 5.28
N LEU A 157 6.88 -4.78 6.42
CA LEU A 157 6.43 -4.11 7.64
C LEU A 157 6.37 -2.59 7.48
N LEU A 158 7.39 -1.99 6.85
CA LEU A 158 7.42 -0.55 6.57
C LEU A 158 6.28 -0.16 5.61
N LEU A 159 6.03 -0.95 4.57
CA LEU A 159 4.93 -0.69 3.64
C LEU A 159 3.57 -0.78 4.35
N ILE A 160 3.35 -1.78 5.19
CA ILE A 160 2.11 -1.93 5.99
C ILE A 160 1.90 -0.72 6.89
N LEU A 161 2.95 -0.20 7.54
CA LEU A 161 2.87 0.99 8.38
C LEU A 161 2.61 2.26 7.57
N ALA A 162 3.23 2.38 6.39
CA ALA A 162 3.07 3.53 5.50
C ALA A 162 1.76 3.52 4.69
N PHE A 163 1.11 2.35 4.54
CA PHE A 163 -0.02 2.16 3.63
C PHE A 163 -1.19 3.13 3.86
N PRO A 164 -1.71 3.34 5.09
CA PRO A 164 -2.79 4.31 5.31
C PRO A 164 -2.40 5.73 4.91
N THR A 165 -1.15 6.13 5.15
CA THR A 165 -0.63 7.44 4.78
C THR A 165 -0.51 7.59 3.27
N LEU A 166 -0.01 6.56 2.58
CA LEU A 166 0.09 6.55 1.12
C LEU A 166 -1.29 6.63 0.47
N VAL A 167 -2.26 5.85 0.93
CA VAL A 167 -3.66 5.91 0.46
C VAL A 167 -4.29 7.27 0.76
N SER A 168 -4.06 7.82 1.94
CA SER A 168 -4.60 9.15 2.28
C SER A 168 -3.98 10.25 1.43
N SER A 169 -2.68 10.15 1.15
CA SER A 169 -1.96 11.12 0.31
C SER A 169 -2.38 11.05 -1.17
N SER A 170 -2.71 9.86 -1.67
CA SER A 170 -3.11 9.66 -3.06
C SER A 170 -4.51 10.18 -3.37
N THR A 171 -5.29 10.47 -2.34
CA THR A 171 -6.57 11.16 -2.45
C THR A 171 -6.40 12.63 -2.03
N GLY A 172 -6.89 13.55 -2.85
CA GLY A 172 -6.79 14.98 -2.54
C GLY A 172 -8.02 15.75 -2.99
N TYR A 173 -8.17 16.96 -2.47
CA TYR A 173 -9.14 17.92 -2.99
C TYR A 173 -8.49 18.74 -4.07
N THR A 174 -9.13 18.77 -5.23
CA THR A 174 -8.88 19.81 -6.21
C THR A 174 -10.06 20.78 -6.16
N THR A 175 -9.80 22.07 -6.30
CA THR A 175 -10.87 23.06 -6.43
C THR A 175 -11.65 22.77 -7.71
N LEU A 176 -12.97 22.83 -7.64
CA LEU A 176 -13.80 22.78 -8.84
C LEU A 176 -13.56 24.09 -9.60
N SER A 177 -13.02 23.99 -10.81
CA SER A 177 -12.89 25.15 -11.71
C SER A 177 -14.24 25.40 -12.36
N GLU A 178 -14.83 26.54 -12.07
CA GLU A 178 -16.09 26.98 -12.69
C GLU A 178 -15.79 28.10 -13.66
N ALA A 179 -16.56 28.17 -14.74
CA ALA A 179 -16.42 29.23 -15.71
C ALA A 179 -17.14 30.50 -15.21
N PHE A 180 -16.42 31.60 -15.16
CA PHE A 180 -16.90 32.93 -14.82
C PHE A 180 -16.72 33.86 -16.03
N ILE A 181 -17.65 34.78 -16.21
CA ILE A 181 -17.55 35.86 -17.18
C ILE A 181 -17.44 37.19 -16.46
N SER A 182 -16.58 38.09 -16.95
CA SER A 182 -16.51 39.47 -16.44
C SER A 182 -17.57 40.33 -17.13
N ILE A 183 -18.64 40.68 -16.43
CA ILE A 183 -19.72 41.53 -16.97
C ILE A 183 -19.63 42.91 -16.30
N ASP A 184 -19.14 43.91 -17.04
CA ASP A 184 -18.96 45.33 -16.64
C ASP A 184 -18.23 45.56 -15.29
N ASP A 185 -17.35 46.57 -15.22
CA ASP A 185 -16.68 47.00 -13.97
C ASP A 185 -16.08 45.86 -13.11
N ASN A 186 -15.47 44.86 -13.76
CA ASN A 186 -14.73 43.77 -13.12
C ASN A 186 -15.58 42.81 -12.24
N THR A 187 -16.91 42.77 -12.42
CA THR A 187 -17.78 41.84 -11.70
C THR A 187 -17.76 40.47 -12.37
N LEU A 188 -17.34 39.44 -11.63
CA LEU A 188 -17.30 38.05 -12.10
C LEU A 188 -18.61 37.35 -11.79
N VAL A 189 -19.31 36.89 -12.83
CA VAL A 189 -20.58 36.17 -12.71
C VAL A 189 -20.37 34.74 -13.20
N PRO A 190 -20.79 33.72 -12.44
CA PRO A 190 -20.66 32.34 -12.88
C PRO A 190 -21.60 32.07 -14.06
N ILE A 191 -21.11 31.31 -15.05
CA ILE A 191 -21.90 31.02 -16.27
C ILE A 191 -23.20 30.27 -15.96
N SER A 192 -23.26 29.54 -14.84
CA SER A 192 -24.45 28.84 -14.37
C SER A 192 -25.65 29.77 -14.08
N ASP A 193 -25.39 31.05 -13.81
CA ASP A 193 -26.42 32.01 -13.42
C ASP A 193 -27.00 32.76 -14.65
N LEU A 194 -26.43 32.55 -15.84
CA LEU A 194 -26.92 33.10 -17.10
C LEU A 194 -28.18 32.34 -17.55
N THR A 195 -29.23 33.07 -17.91
CA THR A 195 -30.43 32.45 -18.49
C THR A 195 -30.22 32.21 -19.99
N VAL A 196 -30.29 30.96 -20.44
CA VAL A 196 -30.11 30.60 -21.86
C VAL A 196 -31.37 30.91 -22.65
N ASN A 197 -31.25 31.70 -23.71
CA ASN A 197 -32.30 31.90 -24.70
C ASN A 197 -32.06 30.97 -25.91
N TYR A 198 -32.78 29.86 -25.95
CA TYR A 198 -32.63 28.82 -26.98
C TYR A 198 -32.99 29.29 -28.40
N ALA A 199 -33.79 30.35 -28.56
CA ALA A 199 -34.20 30.83 -29.87
C ALA A 199 -33.07 31.51 -30.65
N TYR A 200 -32.11 32.11 -29.94
CA TYR A 200 -31.05 32.93 -30.54
C TYR A 200 -29.64 32.49 -30.10
N THR A 201 -29.53 31.41 -29.32
CA THR A 201 -28.25 30.97 -28.73
C THR A 201 -27.52 32.10 -28.00
N THR A 202 -28.27 32.90 -27.24
CA THR A 202 -27.75 34.01 -26.44
C THR A 202 -27.98 33.75 -24.96
N TRP A 203 -27.14 34.35 -24.12
CA TRP A 203 -27.24 34.28 -22.68
C TRP A 203 -27.71 35.63 -22.15
N ASN A 204 -28.73 35.65 -21.30
CA ASN A 204 -29.23 36.89 -20.73
C ASN A 204 -28.83 36.97 -19.25
N TYR A 205 -28.22 38.09 -18.87
CA TYR A 205 -27.94 38.43 -17.49
C TYR A 205 -28.17 39.92 -17.27
N SER A 206 -28.90 40.27 -16.19
CA SER A 206 -29.21 41.66 -15.84
C SER A 206 -29.75 42.49 -17.02
N ASN A 207 -30.60 41.88 -17.87
CA ASN A 207 -31.24 42.50 -19.04
C ASN A 207 -30.28 42.87 -20.19
N ARG A 208 -29.06 42.31 -20.21
CA ARG A 208 -28.16 42.34 -21.36
C ARG A 208 -28.00 40.95 -21.95
N THR A 209 -28.05 40.89 -23.28
CA THR A 209 -27.83 39.66 -24.04
C THR A 209 -26.37 39.57 -24.44
N HIS A 210 -25.73 38.49 -24.04
CA HIS A 210 -24.36 38.13 -24.40
C HIS A 210 -24.38 37.10 -25.51
N THR A 211 -23.53 37.31 -26.51
CA THR A 211 -23.30 36.35 -27.60
C THR A 211 -22.31 35.28 -27.16
N PHE A 212 -22.30 34.13 -27.83
CA PHE A 212 -21.33 33.07 -27.55
C PHE A 212 -19.88 33.55 -27.68
N GLU A 213 -19.60 34.36 -28.70
CA GLU A 213 -18.27 34.91 -28.96
C GLU A 213 -17.78 35.80 -27.81
N GLU A 214 -18.67 36.59 -27.20
CA GLU A 214 -18.35 37.39 -26.02
C GLU A 214 -18.02 36.51 -24.80
N ILE A 215 -18.77 35.43 -24.59
CA ILE A 215 -18.53 34.50 -23.48
C ILE A 215 -17.23 33.74 -23.67
N GLU A 216 -16.92 33.32 -24.90
CA GLU A 216 -15.69 32.62 -25.21
C GLU A 216 -14.46 33.54 -25.03
N GLN A 217 -14.58 34.83 -25.39
CA GLN A 217 -13.51 35.80 -25.23
C GLN A 217 -13.32 36.30 -23.80
N GLN A 218 -14.40 36.42 -23.02
CA GLN A 218 -14.38 36.98 -21.66
C GLN A 218 -14.43 35.91 -20.55
N GLY A 219 -14.60 34.65 -20.92
CA GLY A 219 -14.65 33.53 -20.00
C GLY A 219 -13.30 33.27 -19.33
N THR A 220 -13.29 33.21 -18.01
CA THR A 220 -12.15 32.76 -17.20
C THR A 220 -12.60 31.64 -16.28
N CYS A 221 -11.85 30.52 -16.23
CA CYS A 221 -12.14 29.48 -15.26
C CYS A 221 -11.44 29.81 -13.93
N LEU A 222 -12.22 29.97 -12.87
CA LEU A 222 -11.73 30.27 -11.53
C LEU A 222 -12.09 29.15 -10.56
N PRO A 223 -11.24 28.88 -9.56
CA PRO A 223 -11.55 27.93 -8.51
C PRO A 223 -12.73 28.43 -7.68
N SER A 224 -13.83 27.66 -7.66
CA SER A 224 -14.98 27.94 -6.82
C SER A 224 -14.57 27.82 -5.34
N LYS A 225 -14.80 28.88 -4.55
CA LYS A 225 -14.36 28.93 -3.13
C LYS A 225 -15.00 27.85 -2.26
N ASP A 226 -16.21 27.41 -2.62
CA ASP A 226 -17.03 26.53 -1.78
C ASP A 226 -17.23 25.13 -2.39
N ARG A 227 -16.66 24.87 -3.58
CA ARG A 227 -16.82 23.58 -4.28
C ARG A 227 -15.48 22.92 -4.54
N TYR A 228 -15.34 21.70 -4.03
CA TYR A 228 -14.16 20.86 -4.21
C TYR A 228 -14.56 19.55 -4.89
N LEU A 229 -13.71 19.13 -5.83
CA LEU A 229 -13.78 17.82 -6.43
C LEU A 229 -12.79 16.87 -5.76
N TRP A 230 -13.20 15.61 -5.74
CA TRP A 230 -12.34 14.52 -5.36
C TRP A 230 -11.38 14.19 -6.49
N GLY A 231 -10.11 14.49 -6.27
CA GLY A 231 -9.02 14.10 -7.14
C GLY A 231 -8.29 12.87 -6.60
N VAL A 232 -7.75 12.09 -7.53
CA VAL A 232 -6.77 11.05 -7.23
C VAL A 232 -5.46 11.46 -7.89
N SER A 233 -4.38 11.50 -7.12
CA SER A 233 -3.06 11.73 -7.68
C SER A 233 -2.59 10.49 -8.42
N PHE A 234 -2.60 10.57 -9.75
CA PHE A 234 -2.17 9.48 -10.62
C PHE A 234 -0.78 8.96 -10.25
N LEU A 235 0.19 9.86 -10.02
CA LEU A 235 1.57 9.50 -9.71
C LEU A 235 1.70 8.77 -8.36
N GLN A 236 0.93 9.18 -7.36
CA GLN A 236 0.93 8.51 -6.04
C GLN A 236 0.24 7.15 -6.10
N VAL A 237 -0.90 7.03 -6.81
CA VAL A 237 -1.55 5.72 -7.00
C VAL A 237 -0.67 4.77 -7.78
N PHE A 238 0.00 5.25 -8.82
CA PHE A 238 0.93 4.45 -9.60
C PHE A 238 2.12 3.95 -8.74
N SER A 239 2.68 4.83 -7.91
CA SER A 239 3.77 4.49 -6.99
C SER A 239 3.33 3.50 -5.90
N LEU A 240 2.11 3.65 -5.38
CA LEU A 240 1.50 2.70 -4.45
C LEU A 240 1.31 1.32 -5.12
N PHE A 241 0.85 1.30 -6.37
CA PHE A 241 0.66 0.06 -7.13
C PHE A 241 1.98 -0.69 -7.33
N ILE A 242 3.05 0.01 -7.71
CA ILE A 242 4.40 -0.59 -7.83
C ILE A 242 4.85 -1.17 -6.48
N SER A 243 4.65 -0.43 -5.40
CA SER A 243 5.04 -0.89 -4.05
C SER A 243 4.27 -2.13 -3.62
N LEU A 244 2.96 -2.18 -3.88
CA LEU A 244 2.12 -3.34 -3.62
C LEU A 244 2.50 -4.55 -4.49
N ALA A 245 2.84 -4.32 -5.75
CA ALA A 245 3.32 -5.38 -6.65
C ALA A 245 4.64 -5.98 -6.13
N PHE A 246 5.59 -5.14 -5.72
CA PHE A 246 6.85 -5.59 -5.15
C PHE A 246 6.64 -6.33 -3.81
N TRP A 247 5.74 -5.86 -2.96
CA TRP A 247 5.32 -6.57 -1.75
C TRP A 247 4.70 -7.93 -2.05
N ALA A 248 3.84 -8.03 -3.06
CA ALA A 248 3.20 -9.28 -3.46
C ALA A 248 4.25 -10.29 -3.96
N ILE A 249 5.18 -9.86 -4.81
CA ILE A 249 6.31 -10.68 -5.27
C ILE A 249 7.15 -11.16 -4.08
N THR A 250 7.39 -10.28 -3.12
CA THR A 250 8.15 -10.60 -1.91
C THR A 250 7.45 -11.66 -1.05
N CYS A 251 6.17 -11.47 -0.76
CA CYS A 251 5.36 -12.45 -0.03
C CYS A 251 5.32 -13.78 -0.78
N LEU A 252 5.23 -13.74 -2.10
CA LEU A 252 5.27 -14.92 -2.93
C LEU A 252 6.59 -15.68 -2.79
N ALA A 253 7.72 -14.99 -2.92
CA ALA A 253 9.04 -15.60 -2.83
C ALA A 253 9.26 -16.29 -1.48
N LEU A 254 8.79 -15.65 -0.39
CA LEU A 254 8.84 -16.23 0.96
C LEU A 254 7.90 -17.44 1.10
N ALA A 255 6.68 -17.36 0.56
CA ALA A 255 5.73 -18.46 0.57
C ALA A 255 6.27 -19.68 -0.20
N LEU A 256 6.77 -19.48 -1.42
CA LEU A 256 7.39 -20.53 -2.23
C LEU A 256 8.59 -21.15 -1.54
N SER A 257 9.43 -20.32 -0.90
CA SER A 257 10.57 -20.81 -0.13
C SER A 257 10.13 -21.67 1.06
N SER A 258 9.06 -21.27 1.75
CA SER A 258 8.47 -22.05 2.85
C SER A 258 7.92 -23.39 2.34
N TYR A 259 7.11 -23.37 1.28
CA TYR A 259 6.53 -24.60 0.70
C TYR A 259 7.58 -25.60 0.25
N ALA A 260 8.69 -25.14 -0.34
CA ALA A 260 9.78 -26.01 -0.75
C ALA A 260 10.43 -26.77 0.43
N HIS A 261 10.41 -26.20 1.63
CA HIS A 261 10.99 -26.79 2.84
C HIS A 261 9.96 -27.48 3.73
N GLN A 262 8.66 -27.31 3.47
CA GLN A 262 7.60 -27.81 4.34
C GLN A 262 7.49 -29.34 4.34
N ASN A 263 7.92 -30.02 3.27
CA ASN A 263 7.95 -31.48 3.19
C ASN A 263 9.04 -32.14 4.06
N VAL A 264 9.89 -31.35 4.71
CA VAL A 264 11.06 -31.81 5.48
C VAL A 264 10.86 -31.67 6.99
N ILE A 265 9.85 -30.90 7.40
CA ILE A 265 9.54 -30.65 8.80
C ILE A 265 8.21 -31.34 9.09
N ASP A 266 8.26 -32.49 9.77
CA ASP A 266 7.07 -33.22 10.24
C ASP A 266 6.23 -32.41 11.24
N ALA A 267 6.78 -31.32 11.78
CA ALA A 267 6.06 -30.40 12.64
C ALA A 267 5.15 -29.46 11.83
N LYS A 268 3.88 -29.85 11.73
CA LYS A 268 2.76 -28.93 11.47
C LYS A 268 2.97 -27.66 12.30
N ASN A 269 3.06 -26.50 11.65
CA ASN A 269 3.35 -25.19 12.25
C ASN A 269 2.66 -25.04 13.64
N PRO A 270 3.40 -25.16 14.76
CA PRO A 270 2.78 -25.19 16.09
C PRO A 270 2.19 -23.80 16.37
N GLN A 271 0.90 -23.75 16.72
CA GLN A 271 0.20 -22.49 17.01
C GLN A 271 -0.41 -22.52 18.41
N GLY A 272 -0.45 -21.35 19.05
CA GLY A 272 -1.10 -21.15 20.34
C GLY A 272 -0.41 -21.92 21.47
N TYR A 273 -1.20 -22.68 22.24
CA TYR A 273 -0.70 -23.40 23.42
C TYR A 273 0.37 -24.45 23.10
N GLN A 274 0.33 -25.07 21.92
CA GLN A 274 1.36 -26.02 21.50
C GLN A 274 2.72 -25.33 21.32
N ALA A 275 2.73 -24.15 20.70
CA ALA A 275 3.94 -23.35 20.56
C ALA A 275 4.47 -22.90 21.93
N MET A 276 3.57 -22.47 22.83
CA MET A 276 3.96 -22.08 24.19
C MET A 276 4.60 -23.25 24.96
N GLY A 277 4.04 -24.46 24.86
CA GLY A 277 4.62 -25.65 25.49
C GLY A 277 6.03 -25.96 24.98
N ILE A 278 6.27 -25.84 23.67
CA ILE A 278 7.60 -26.00 23.07
C ILE A 278 8.56 -24.92 23.58
N LEU A 279 8.11 -23.67 23.64
CA LEU A 279 8.90 -22.54 24.12
C LEU A 279 9.34 -22.73 25.57
N VAL A 280 8.40 -23.06 26.47
CA VAL A 280 8.70 -23.26 27.90
C VAL A 280 9.71 -24.40 28.09
N ARG A 281 9.52 -25.53 27.38
CA ARG A 281 10.45 -26.66 27.43
C ARG A 281 11.86 -26.25 26.98
N ARG A 282 12.00 -25.52 25.87
CA ARG A 282 13.32 -25.08 25.36
C ARG A 282 13.99 -24.06 26.27
N ILE A 283 13.21 -23.19 26.94
CA ILE A 283 13.74 -22.26 27.94
C ILE A 283 14.30 -23.03 29.13
N ASP A 284 13.55 -24.00 29.65
CA ASP A 284 13.95 -24.81 30.80
C ASP A 284 15.21 -25.65 30.51
N GLU A 285 15.28 -26.26 29.33
CA GLU A 285 16.48 -26.98 28.83
C GLU A 285 17.72 -26.06 28.83
N GLN A 286 17.63 -24.87 28.20
CA GLN A 286 18.78 -23.97 28.09
C GLN A 286 19.23 -23.33 29.40
N LEU A 287 18.29 -23.07 30.31
CA LEU A 287 18.61 -22.53 31.63
C LEU A 287 19.24 -23.60 32.53
N THR A 288 18.76 -24.84 32.44
CA THR A 288 19.35 -25.98 33.14
C THR A 288 20.77 -26.27 32.65
N GLU A 289 21.01 -26.20 31.34
CA GLU A 289 22.35 -26.29 30.74
C GLU A 289 23.30 -25.17 31.23
N SER A 290 22.75 -23.99 31.53
CA SER A 290 23.49 -22.85 32.07
C SER A 290 23.63 -22.90 33.61
N GLY A 291 23.13 -23.96 34.26
CA GLY A 291 23.25 -24.17 35.71
C GLY A 291 22.23 -23.40 36.57
N ILE A 292 21.19 -22.80 35.98
CA ILE A 292 20.21 -21.96 36.66
C ILE A 292 18.89 -22.72 36.83
N LYS A 293 18.42 -22.85 38.09
CA LYS A 293 17.13 -23.49 38.38
C LYS A 293 15.96 -22.52 38.16
N THR A 294 15.07 -22.88 37.26
CA THR A 294 13.88 -22.10 36.85
C THR A 294 12.85 -21.89 37.97
N SER A 295 12.76 -22.80 38.94
CA SER A 295 11.76 -22.76 40.02
C SER A 295 12.02 -21.73 41.13
N THR A 296 13.22 -21.17 41.20
CA THR A 296 13.64 -20.26 42.28
C THR A 296 13.89 -18.82 41.83
N THR A 297 13.91 -18.56 40.52
CA THR A 297 14.36 -17.28 39.96
C THR A 297 13.19 -16.35 39.63
N SER A 298 13.33 -15.07 39.96
CA SER A 298 12.35 -14.02 39.61
C SER A 298 12.29 -13.77 38.09
N ASP A 299 11.12 -13.41 37.56
CA ASP A 299 10.93 -13.11 36.12
C ASP A 299 11.88 -12.00 35.61
N GLN A 300 12.19 -11.02 36.47
CA GLN A 300 13.11 -9.93 36.10
C GLN A 300 14.55 -10.40 35.98
N GLU A 301 15.01 -11.26 36.91
CA GLU A 301 16.32 -11.90 36.83
C GLU A 301 16.38 -12.82 35.61
N LEU A 302 15.36 -13.64 35.41
CA LEU A 302 15.24 -14.56 34.28
C LEU A 302 15.40 -13.81 32.95
N ARG A 303 14.70 -12.68 32.81
CA ARG A 303 14.77 -11.83 31.61
C ARG A 303 16.15 -11.23 31.41
N SER A 304 16.82 -10.81 32.49
CA SER A 304 18.17 -10.25 32.43
C SER A 304 19.19 -11.31 32.02
N VAL A 305 19.10 -12.52 32.58
CA VAL A 305 19.98 -13.66 32.26
C VAL A 305 19.77 -14.13 30.82
N ILE A 306 18.52 -14.31 30.38
CA ILE A 306 18.22 -14.69 28.98
C ILE A 306 18.82 -13.69 28.00
N LYS A 307 18.80 -12.39 28.34
CA LYS A 307 19.34 -11.34 27.48
C LYS A 307 20.87 -11.27 27.53
N ALA A 308 21.46 -11.40 28.72
CA ALA A 308 22.88 -11.20 28.95
C ALA A 308 23.70 -12.45 28.61
N GLU A 309 23.26 -13.63 29.04
CA GLU A 309 24.02 -14.88 28.90
C GLU A 309 23.59 -15.68 27.66
N LEU A 310 22.28 -15.76 27.39
CA LEU A 310 21.76 -16.54 26.26
C LEU A 310 21.57 -15.72 24.98
N GLY A 311 21.87 -14.42 24.99
CA GLY A 311 21.73 -13.53 23.82
C GLY A 311 20.30 -13.47 23.26
N GLY A 312 19.28 -13.69 24.10
CA GLY A 312 17.87 -13.76 23.72
C GLY A 312 17.33 -15.19 23.51
N GLY A 313 18.16 -16.22 23.73
CA GLY A 313 17.78 -17.63 23.58
C GLY A 313 17.75 -18.10 22.12
N SER A 314 17.60 -19.41 21.93
CA SER A 314 17.69 -20.02 20.59
C SER A 314 16.77 -21.23 20.46
N ILE A 315 15.75 -21.17 19.61
CA ILE A 315 14.91 -22.33 19.28
C ILE A 315 15.28 -22.85 17.91
N LYS A 316 15.68 -24.13 17.86
CA LYS A 316 15.84 -24.92 16.64
C LYS A 316 14.86 -26.08 16.64
N PHE A 317 14.32 -26.39 15.46
CA PHE A 317 13.60 -27.62 15.24
C PHE A 317 14.53 -28.63 14.58
N ASP A 318 14.46 -29.87 15.04
CA ASP A 318 15.17 -30.97 14.44
C ASP A 318 14.52 -31.30 13.10
N ALA A 319 15.25 -31.06 12.00
CA ALA A 319 14.79 -31.41 10.67
C ALA A 319 15.06 -32.89 10.43
N SER A 320 14.00 -33.70 10.28
CA SER A 320 14.09 -35.15 10.06
C SER A 320 14.44 -35.52 8.61
N GLY A 321 14.49 -34.56 7.68
CA GLY A 321 14.72 -34.81 6.26
C GLY A 321 15.75 -33.89 5.58
N GLN A 322 16.21 -34.31 4.41
CA GLN A 322 17.10 -33.51 3.56
C GLN A 322 16.27 -32.45 2.82
N ALA A 323 16.39 -31.19 3.26
CA ALA A 323 15.72 -30.07 2.62
C ALA A 323 16.09 -29.96 1.14
N ARG A 324 15.10 -30.07 0.25
CA ARG A 324 15.30 -29.85 -1.18
C ARG A 324 15.65 -28.37 -1.37
N THR A 325 16.83 -28.10 -1.92
CA THR A 325 17.30 -26.71 -2.06
C THR A 325 16.35 -25.94 -2.99
N PHE A 326 16.14 -24.64 -2.73
CA PHE A 326 15.31 -23.79 -3.62
C PHE A 326 15.67 -23.93 -5.10
N ARG A 327 16.96 -24.07 -5.43
CA ARG A 327 17.45 -24.32 -6.79
C ARG A 327 16.95 -25.62 -7.39
N GLN A 328 16.86 -26.69 -6.59
CA GLN A 328 16.37 -28.00 -7.04
C GLN A 328 14.85 -27.98 -7.26
N TRP A 329 14.10 -27.28 -6.41
CA TRP A 329 12.68 -27.03 -6.62
C TRP A 329 12.46 -26.19 -7.89
N LEU A 330 13.21 -25.09 -8.05
CA LEU A 330 13.12 -24.23 -9.23
C LEU A 330 13.47 -24.98 -10.52
N ALA A 331 14.47 -25.87 -10.47
CA ALA A 331 14.83 -26.73 -11.59
C ALA A 331 13.69 -27.72 -11.94
N ALA A 332 13.01 -28.28 -10.95
CA ALA A 332 11.84 -29.13 -11.17
C ALA A 332 10.65 -28.35 -11.77
N GLU A 333 10.52 -27.07 -11.41
CA GLU A 333 9.44 -26.20 -11.88
C GLU A 333 9.80 -25.34 -13.11
N ARG A 334 10.99 -25.53 -13.69
CA ARG A 334 11.53 -24.68 -14.78
C ARG A 334 10.57 -24.51 -15.95
N GLN A 335 9.88 -25.58 -16.34
CA GLN A 335 8.95 -25.57 -17.48
C GLN A 335 7.77 -24.62 -17.24
N TRP A 336 7.25 -24.57 -16.01
CA TRP A 336 6.14 -23.68 -15.66
C TRP A 336 6.59 -22.22 -15.63
N PHE A 337 7.80 -21.94 -15.14
CA PHE A 337 8.37 -20.59 -15.19
C PHE A 337 8.60 -20.11 -16.63
N ILE A 338 9.07 -20.98 -17.52
CA ILE A 338 9.19 -20.65 -18.95
C ILE A 338 7.80 -20.33 -19.52
N GLY A 339 6.78 -21.16 -19.23
CA GLY A 339 5.40 -20.90 -19.64
C GLY A 339 4.87 -19.55 -19.14
N LEU A 340 5.14 -19.22 -17.87
CA LEU A 340 4.78 -17.92 -17.29
C LEU A 340 5.48 -16.77 -18.03
N CYS A 341 6.80 -16.84 -18.23
CA CYS A 341 7.56 -15.80 -18.94
C CYS A 341 7.09 -15.60 -20.38
N VAL A 342 6.76 -16.69 -21.09
CA VAL A 342 6.24 -16.60 -22.47
C VAL A 342 4.85 -15.95 -22.46
N SER A 343 3.98 -16.31 -21.52
CA SER A 343 2.64 -15.71 -21.41
C SER A 343 2.68 -14.22 -21.03
N THR A 344 3.55 -13.82 -20.10
CA THR A 344 3.72 -12.41 -19.70
C THR A 344 4.30 -11.59 -20.84
N ALA A 345 5.34 -12.10 -21.51
CA ALA A 345 5.94 -11.43 -22.67
C ALA A 345 4.92 -11.26 -23.78
N GLY A 346 4.14 -12.29 -24.09
CA GLY A 346 3.04 -12.22 -25.05
C GLY A 346 2.03 -11.13 -24.69
N ALA A 347 1.49 -11.16 -23.46
CA ALA A 347 0.54 -10.16 -22.99
C ALA A 347 1.10 -8.73 -23.07
N LEU A 348 2.37 -8.53 -22.68
CA LEU A 348 3.02 -7.23 -22.74
C LEU A 348 3.25 -6.75 -24.17
N THR A 349 3.67 -7.63 -25.09
CA THR A 349 3.83 -7.29 -26.51
C THR A 349 2.50 -6.84 -27.10
N PHE A 350 1.41 -7.57 -26.86
CA PHE A 350 0.08 -7.17 -27.34
C PHE A 350 -0.39 -5.84 -26.74
N PHE A 351 -0.08 -5.57 -25.46
CA PHE A 351 -0.40 -4.29 -24.82
C PHE A 351 0.34 -3.11 -25.47
N ILE A 352 1.66 -3.24 -25.64
CA ILE A 352 2.50 -2.18 -26.22
C ILE A 352 2.14 -1.94 -27.69
N THR A 353 2.00 -3.01 -28.48
CA THR A 353 1.59 -2.90 -29.90
C THR A 353 0.18 -2.31 -30.02
N GLY A 354 -0.72 -2.66 -29.11
CA GLY A 354 -2.06 -2.07 -29.02
C GLY A 354 -2.00 -0.56 -28.83
N ILE A 355 -1.23 -0.07 -27.85
CA ILE A 355 -1.08 1.36 -27.58
C ILE A 355 -0.45 2.11 -28.76
N MET A 356 0.58 1.54 -29.39
CA MET A 356 1.30 2.20 -30.47
C MET A 356 0.52 2.27 -31.79
N TRP A 357 -0.36 1.31 -32.06
CA TRP A 357 -1.09 1.24 -33.33
C TRP A 357 -2.40 2.04 -33.33
N THR A 358 -2.96 2.36 -32.15
CA THR A 358 -4.23 3.08 -32.05
C THR A 358 -4.04 4.59 -32.23
N ASN A 359 -3.88 5.03 -33.48
CA ASN A 359 -4.14 6.42 -33.89
C ASN A 359 -5.66 6.68 -33.94
N GLY A 360 -6.33 6.61 -32.79
CA GLY A 360 -7.71 7.09 -32.62
C GLY A 360 -8.85 6.11 -32.94
N SER A 361 -8.58 4.90 -33.43
CA SER A 361 -9.60 3.84 -33.54
C SER A 361 -9.49 2.86 -32.37
N THR A 362 -10.59 2.64 -31.65
CA THR A 362 -10.73 1.63 -30.59
C THR A 362 -10.56 0.25 -31.22
N ALA A 363 -9.32 -0.24 -31.23
CA ALA A 363 -8.96 -1.41 -32.01
C ALA A 363 -9.21 -2.72 -31.25
N PRO A 364 -9.52 -3.83 -31.97
CA PRO A 364 -9.79 -5.17 -31.42
C PRO A 364 -8.63 -5.80 -30.63
N TRP A 365 -7.47 -5.13 -30.53
CA TRP A 365 -6.31 -5.60 -29.77
C TRP A 365 -6.57 -5.74 -28.27
N CYS A 366 -7.46 -4.92 -27.69
CA CYS A 366 -7.88 -5.05 -26.30
C CYS A 366 -8.49 -6.42 -26.01
N TRP A 367 -9.18 -7.03 -26.99
CA TRP A 367 -9.84 -8.32 -26.83
C TRP A 367 -8.87 -9.49 -26.74
N LEU A 368 -7.67 -9.38 -27.33
CA LEU A 368 -6.61 -10.38 -27.22
C LEU A 368 -5.73 -10.17 -25.98
N PHE A 369 -5.60 -8.93 -25.51
CA PHE A 369 -4.83 -8.62 -24.31
C PHE A 369 -5.42 -9.27 -23.06
N PHE A 370 -6.73 -9.13 -22.81
CA PHE A 370 -7.33 -9.65 -21.58
C PHE A 370 -7.18 -11.17 -21.42
N PRO A 371 -7.48 -12.04 -22.40
CA PRO A 371 -7.29 -13.47 -22.26
C PRO A 371 -5.82 -13.87 -22.00
N LEU A 372 -4.86 -13.21 -22.67
CA LEU A 372 -3.44 -13.48 -22.48
C LEU A 372 -2.93 -13.02 -21.11
N PHE A 373 -3.40 -11.86 -20.63
CA PHE A 373 -3.11 -11.37 -19.30
C PHE A 373 -3.65 -12.31 -18.22
N TYR A 374 -4.89 -12.77 -18.38
CA TYR A 374 -5.52 -13.72 -17.45
C TYR A 374 -4.88 -15.12 -17.52
N LEU A 375 -4.42 -15.56 -18.69
CA LEU A 375 -3.61 -16.78 -18.83
C LEU A 375 -2.30 -16.67 -18.04
N SER A 376 -1.66 -15.50 -18.09
CA SER A 376 -0.44 -15.23 -17.32
C SER A 376 -0.68 -15.23 -15.81
N LEU A 377 -1.76 -14.61 -15.36
CA LEU A 377 -2.21 -14.70 -13.96
C LEU A 377 -2.53 -16.15 -13.55
N GLY A 378 -3.23 -16.91 -14.39
CA GLY A 378 -3.57 -18.30 -14.14
C GLY A 378 -2.34 -19.20 -14.00
N THR A 379 -1.36 -19.04 -14.88
CA THR A 379 -0.08 -19.78 -14.81
C THR A 379 0.73 -19.40 -13.57
N PHE A 380 0.74 -18.12 -13.19
CA PHE A 380 1.35 -17.66 -11.95
C PHE A 380 0.69 -18.31 -10.72
N TYR A 381 -0.64 -18.24 -10.61
CA TYR A 381 -1.36 -18.86 -9.49
C TYR A 381 -1.20 -20.38 -9.46
N ALA A 382 -1.14 -21.04 -10.61
CA ALA A 382 -0.89 -22.46 -10.70
C ALA A 382 0.48 -22.87 -10.13
N ILE A 383 1.54 -22.11 -10.42
CA ILE A 383 2.89 -22.36 -9.85
C ILE A 383 2.87 -22.21 -8.32
N VAL A 384 2.11 -21.24 -7.83
CA VAL A 384 2.10 -20.84 -6.42
C VAL A 384 1.26 -21.76 -5.55
N ALA A 385 0.03 -22.05 -5.98
CA ALA A 385 -0.95 -22.77 -5.17
C ALA A 385 -1.14 -24.23 -5.63
N GLY A 386 -0.73 -24.56 -6.86
CA GLY A 386 -0.97 -25.88 -7.43
C GLY A 386 0.03 -26.92 -6.95
N HIS A 387 -0.43 -27.84 -6.10
CA HIS A 387 0.37 -28.98 -5.64
C HIS A 387 0.41 -30.15 -6.64
N SER A 388 -0.62 -30.30 -7.49
CA SER A 388 -0.74 -31.36 -8.48
C SER A 388 -0.94 -30.79 -9.89
N LEU A 389 -0.56 -31.57 -10.92
CA LEU A 389 -0.78 -31.19 -12.32
C LEU A 389 -2.25 -30.83 -12.60
N GLY A 390 -3.19 -31.61 -12.03
CA GLY A 390 -4.62 -31.35 -12.18
C GLY A 390 -5.07 -30.02 -11.55
N SER A 391 -4.60 -29.72 -10.33
CA SER A 391 -4.91 -28.44 -9.67
C SER A 391 -4.35 -27.25 -10.44
N ARG A 392 -3.15 -27.39 -11.02
CA ARG A 392 -2.51 -26.36 -11.85
C ARG A 392 -3.31 -26.08 -13.12
N LEU A 393 -3.67 -27.12 -13.85
CA LEU A 393 -4.47 -26.98 -15.08
C LEU A 393 -5.85 -26.39 -14.78
N PHE A 394 -6.48 -26.80 -13.68
CA PHE A 394 -7.75 -26.22 -13.25
C PHE A 394 -7.65 -24.71 -13.00
N LEU A 395 -6.62 -24.25 -12.29
CA LEU A 395 -6.40 -22.81 -12.05
C LEU A 395 -6.17 -22.05 -13.36
N ILE A 396 -5.34 -22.59 -14.27
CA ILE A 396 -5.09 -21.95 -15.57
C ILE A 396 -6.39 -21.83 -16.37
N ILE A 397 -7.18 -22.90 -16.46
CA ILE A 397 -8.45 -22.90 -17.19
C ILE A 397 -9.43 -21.91 -16.57
N LEU A 398 -9.57 -21.88 -15.25
CA LEU A 398 -10.48 -20.99 -14.54
C LEU A 398 -10.17 -19.50 -14.80
N TRP A 399 -8.90 -19.12 -14.70
CA TRP A 399 -8.48 -17.75 -14.95
C TRP A 399 -8.62 -17.37 -16.42
N THR A 400 -8.22 -18.26 -17.34
CA THR A 400 -8.34 -18.00 -18.79
C THR A 400 -9.81 -17.87 -19.21
N ALA A 401 -10.70 -18.73 -18.69
CA ALA A 401 -12.14 -18.65 -18.92
C ALA A 401 -12.73 -17.34 -18.37
N SER A 402 -12.24 -16.87 -17.22
CA SER A 402 -12.65 -15.57 -16.66
C SER A 402 -12.23 -14.41 -17.56
N GLY A 403 -11.00 -14.44 -18.08
CA GLY A 403 -10.51 -13.43 -19.04
C GLY A 403 -11.34 -13.40 -20.33
N VAL A 404 -11.67 -14.57 -20.89
CA VAL A 404 -12.56 -14.67 -22.05
C VAL A 404 -13.97 -14.16 -21.71
N GLY A 405 -14.50 -14.49 -20.54
CA GLY A 405 -15.79 -14.00 -20.08
C GLY A 405 -15.86 -12.48 -19.99
N ILE A 406 -14.80 -11.83 -19.48
CA ILE A 406 -14.70 -10.37 -19.44
C ILE A 406 -14.65 -9.78 -20.85
N THR A 407 -13.86 -10.36 -21.77
CA THR A 407 -13.83 -9.92 -23.16
C THR A 407 -15.21 -10.05 -23.82
N LEU A 408 -15.93 -11.16 -23.60
CA LEU A 408 -17.28 -11.34 -24.14
C LEU A 408 -18.27 -10.35 -23.53
N LEU A 409 -18.19 -10.09 -22.22
CA LEU A 409 -19.01 -9.08 -21.57
C LEU A 409 -18.77 -7.69 -22.18
N ASP A 410 -17.52 -7.32 -22.46
CA ASP A 410 -17.18 -6.04 -23.08
C ASP A 410 -17.69 -5.92 -24.53
N ILE A 411 -17.75 -7.05 -25.25
CA ILE A 411 -18.32 -7.12 -26.61
C ILE A 411 -19.85 -7.00 -26.59
N PHE A 412 -20.53 -7.68 -25.66
CA PHE A 412 -22.00 -7.77 -25.64
C PHE A 412 -22.67 -6.67 -24.82
N LEU A 413 -21.99 -6.14 -23.81
CA LEU A 413 -22.40 -5.01 -23.00
C LEU A 413 -21.41 -3.89 -23.31
N PRO A 414 -21.68 -3.04 -24.33
CA PRO A 414 -20.89 -1.83 -24.52
C PRO A 414 -21.10 -0.98 -23.26
N PHE A 415 -20.20 -1.14 -22.28
CA PHE A 415 -20.18 -0.24 -21.14
C PHE A 415 -19.98 1.15 -21.74
N PRO A 416 -20.89 2.10 -21.47
CA PRO A 416 -20.68 3.46 -21.93
C PRO A 416 -19.32 3.90 -21.38
N TYR A 417 -18.39 4.18 -22.31
CA TYR A 417 -16.97 4.52 -22.13
C TYR A 417 -16.76 5.83 -21.33
N PHE A 418 -17.40 5.96 -20.17
CA PHE A 418 -17.40 7.16 -19.34
C PHE A 418 -16.21 7.24 -18.38
N ILE A 419 -15.31 6.24 -18.34
CA ILE A 419 -14.24 6.17 -17.33
C ILE A 419 -12.85 6.52 -17.89
N PHE A 420 -12.64 6.58 -19.21
CA PHE A 420 -11.28 6.80 -19.78
C PHE A 420 -11.14 7.97 -20.77
N LYS A 421 -12.16 8.82 -20.92
CA LYS A 421 -11.93 10.18 -21.44
C LYS A 421 -11.61 11.10 -20.26
N ALA A 422 -10.35 11.06 -19.80
CA ALA A 422 -9.76 12.04 -18.92
C ALA A 422 -8.38 12.39 -19.46
#